data_AF-A0A7X7BQN3-F1
#
_entry.id   AF-A0A7X7BQN3-F1
#
_cell.length_a   1.000
_cell.length_b   1.000
_cell.length_c   1.000
_cell.angle_alpha   90.00
_cell.angle_beta   90.00
_cell.angle_gamma   90.00
#
_symmetry.space_group_name_H-M   'P 1'
#
loop_
_entity.id
_entity.type
_entity.pdbx_description
1 polymer ?
#
loop_
_entity_poly.entity_id
_entity_poly.type
_entity_poly.pdbx_seq_one_letter_code
_entity_poly.pdbx_strand_id
1 'polypeptide(L)'
;MLINEALKAERKKKGLTQQAFSEGICSEGNYSKIESGKQRITANDLFLLLSKNYINYSDFIQKIQTDYCFGKNNNSSEEQLKLQVANAFYSRDVDKLKQLDFQIQNGSFKADLKRESNVLVHIVQKNVSKISPKVKQEYFINLFTVNNWFNDVDKVRLFSNTMNIFDDEELNLLISKFLRQSILFVNGNVYELEIASGTLVNYLYLCYSRRIDENN
;
A
#
# COMPACT_ATOMS: atom_id res chain seq x y z
N MET A 1 1.52 -19.41 -10.64
CA MET A 1 2.09 -20.00 -11.87
C MET A 1 3.56 -19.63 -12.00
N LEU A 2 4.43 -20.55 -12.45
CA LEU A 2 5.84 -20.26 -12.69
C LEU A 2 6.07 -19.52 -14.05
N ILE A 3 7.23 -18.89 -14.24
CA ILE A 3 7.56 -18.10 -15.46
C ILE A 3 7.44 -18.96 -16.71
N ASN A 4 7.96 -20.20 -16.67
CA ASN A 4 7.89 -21.13 -17.80
C ASN A 4 6.45 -21.49 -18.19
N GLU A 5 5.58 -21.64 -17.20
CA GLU A 5 4.17 -21.95 -17.41
C GLU A 5 3.42 -20.75 -17.98
N ALA A 6 3.70 -19.54 -17.47
CA ALA A 6 3.12 -18.31 -17.98
C ALA A 6 3.53 -18.02 -19.43
N LEU A 7 4.81 -18.20 -19.78
CA LEU A 7 5.29 -18.07 -21.16
C LEU A 7 4.61 -19.08 -22.09
N LYS A 8 4.48 -20.35 -21.65
CA LYS A 8 3.76 -21.38 -22.40
C LYS A 8 2.28 -21.04 -22.61
N ALA A 9 1.63 -20.47 -21.60
CA ALA A 9 0.25 -20.03 -21.69
C ALA A 9 0.08 -18.88 -22.69
N GLU A 10 0.95 -17.86 -22.65
CA GLU A 10 0.94 -16.75 -23.61
C GLU A 10 1.19 -17.20 -25.05
N ARG A 11 2.19 -18.07 -25.25
CA ARG A 11 2.47 -18.64 -26.57
C ARG A 11 1.26 -19.38 -27.13
N LYS A 12 0.66 -20.27 -26.33
CA LYS A 12 -0.52 -21.04 -26.74
C LYS A 12 -1.72 -20.13 -27.02
N LYS A 13 -1.94 -19.10 -26.21
CA LYS A 13 -3.00 -18.09 -26.43
C LYS A 13 -2.86 -17.40 -27.79
N LYS A 14 -1.61 -17.18 -28.25
CA LYS A 14 -1.29 -16.59 -29.55
C LYS A 14 -1.21 -17.60 -30.70
N GLY A 15 -1.40 -18.90 -30.43
CA GLY A 15 -1.32 -19.95 -31.46
C GLY A 15 0.08 -20.14 -32.07
N LEU A 16 1.13 -19.70 -31.39
CA LEU A 16 2.50 -19.70 -31.93
C LEU A 16 3.24 -21.00 -31.64
N THR A 17 4.14 -21.40 -32.55
CA THR A 17 5.11 -22.47 -32.30
C THR A 17 6.21 -21.99 -31.34
N GLN A 18 6.94 -22.93 -30.73
CA GLN A 18 8.08 -22.58 -29.86
C GLN A 18 9.13 -21.79 -30.64
N GLN A 19 9.43 -22.22 -31.87
CA GLN A 19 10.34 -21.51 -32.78
C GLN A 19 9.87 -20.09 -33.08
N ALA A 20 8.59 -19.88 -33.45
CA ALA A 20 8.08 -18.55 -33.78
C ALA A 20 8.09 -17.60 -32.57
N PHE A 21 7.76 -18.13 -31.39
CA PHE A 21 7.72 -17.34 -30.15
C PHE A 21 9.12 -16.89 -29.68
N SER A 22 10.14 -17.73 -29.90
CA SER A 22 11.53 -17.48 -29.45
C SER A 22 12.49 -16.97 -30.52
N GLU A 23 12.01 -16.81 -31.76
CA GLU A 23 12.82 -16.43 -32.91
C GLU A 23 13.61 -15.14 -32.65
N GLY A 24 14.91 -15.16 -32.95
CA GLY A 24 15.81 -14.01 -32.75
C GLY A 24 16.22 -13.78 -31.30
N ILE A 25 15.73 -14.60 -30.35
CA ILE A 25 16.08 -14.50 -28.93
C ILE A 25 16.82 -15.77 -28.50
N CYS A 26 16.24 -16.95 -28.74
CA CYS A 26 16.92 -18.22 -28.49
C CYS A 26 16.43 -19.33 -29.43
N SER A 27 17.23 -20.39 -29.53
CA SER A 27 16.88 -21.56 -30.35
C SER A 27 15.63 -22.27 -29.82
N GLU A 28 14.87 -22.91 -30.70
CA GLU A 28 13.67 -23.69 -30.33
C GLU A 28 13.99 -24.73 -29.23
N GLY A 29 15.12 -25.42 -29.34
CA GLY A 29 15.55 -26.40 -28.34
C GLY A 29 15.83 -25.79 -26.96
N ASN A 30 16.41 -24.59 -26.91
CA ASN A 30 16.62 -23.87 -25.64
C ASN A 30 15.29 -23.40 -25.07
N TYR A 31 14.42 -22.82 -25.90
CA TYR A 31 13.11 -22.37 -25.48
C TYR A 31 12.21 -23.52 -25.00
N SER A 32 12.30 -24.69 -25.64
CA SER A 32 11.59 -25.90 -25.23
C SER A 32 11.99 -26.35 -23.83
N LYS A 33 13.29 -26.31 -23.50
CA LYS A 33 13.80 -26.58 -22.14
C LYS A 33 13.35 -25.54 -21.13
N ILE A 34 13.24 -24.27 -21.54
CA ILE A 34 12.68 -23.20 -20.71
C ILE A 34 11.21 -23.48 -20.41
N GLU A 35 10.36 -23.69 -21.42
CA GLU A 35 8.93 -23.99 -21.21
C GLU A 35 8.70 -25.26 -20.38
N SER A 36 9.56 -26.27 -20.52
CA SER A 36 9.49 -27.48 -19.71
C SER A 36 10.07 -27.34 -18.29
N GLY A 37 10.58 -26.16 -17.92
CA GLY A 37 11.21 -25.91 -16.62
C GLY A 37 12.57 -26.59 -16.40
N LYS A 38 13.16 -27.18 -17.44
CA LYS A 38 14.46 -27.87 -17.39
C LYS A 38 15.64 -26.90 -17.46
N GLN A 39 15.40 -25.68 -17.93
CA GLN A 39 16.38 -24.62 -18.03
C GLN A 39 15.77 -23.32 -17.53
N ARG A 40 16.52 -22.55 -16.74
CA ARG A 40 16.10 -21.21 -16.33
C ARG A 40 16.27 -20.24 -17.48
N ILE A 41 15.33 -19.30 -17.61
CA ILE A 41 15.45 -18.17 -18.52
C ILE A 41 16.26 -17.05 -17.86
N THR A 42 17.05 -16.32 -18.65
CA THR A 42 17.72 -15.11 -18.17
C THR A 42 16.73 -13.95 -18.10
N ALA A 43 17.02 -12.93 -17.28
CA ALA A 43 16.17 -11.74 -17.23
C ALA A 43 16.09 -11.03 -18.60
N ASN A 44 17.21 -10.93 -19.30
CA ASN A 44 17.28 -10.30 -20.62
C ASN A 44 16.38 -11.03 -21.65
N ASP A 45 16.50 -12.36 -21.75
CA ASP A 45 15.69 -13.13 -22.70
C ASP A 45 14.20 -13.07 -22.35
N LEU A 46 13.86 -13.03 -21.05
CA LEU A 46 12.48 -12.86 -20.61
C LEU A 46 11.91 -11.53 -21.12
N PHE A 47 12.57 -10.40 -20.87
CA PHE A 47 12.08 -9.10 -21.32
C PHE A 47 12.02 -8.99 -22.85
N LEU A 48 12.98 -9.58 -23.56
CA LEU A 48 12.95 -9.65 -25.03
C LEU A 48 11.77 -10.47 -25.55
N LEU A 49 11.46 -11.63 -24.94
CA LEU A 49 10.30 -12.44 -25.32
C LEU A 49 8.98 -11.69 -25.07
N LEU A 50 8.84 -11.03 -23.92
CA LEU A 50 7.66 -10.24 -23.59
C LEU A 50 7.47 -9.09 -24.59
N SER A 51 8.56 -8.37 -24.92
CA SER A 51 8.56 -7.30 -25.92
C SER A 51 8.17 -7.79 -27.31
N LYS A 52 8.90 -8.78 -27.85
CA LYS A 52 8.68 -9.32 -29.21
C LYS A 52 7.24 -9.80 -29.39
N ASN A 53 6.69 -10.45 -28.37
CA ASN A 53 5.37 -11.04 -28.43
C ASN A 53 4.26 -10.09 -27.98
N TYR A 54 4.53 -8.80 -27.74
CA TYR A 54 3.55 -7.80 -27.29
C TYR A 54 2.77 -8.28 -26.05
N ILE A 55 3.49 -8.75 -25.04
CA ILE A 55 2.93 -9.16 -23.76
C ILE A 55 3.11 -7.99 -22.80
N ASN A 56 1.99 -7.52 -22.21
CA ASN A 56 2.04 -6.46 -21.22
C ASN A 56 2.80 -6.94 -19.96
N TYR A 57 3.79 -6.17 -19.53
CA TYR A 57 4.62 -6.52 -18.38
C TYR A 57 3.82 -6.66 -17.10
N SER A 58 2.94 -5.70 -16.80
CA SER A 58 2.13 -5.71 -15.58
C SER A 58 1.21 -6.93 -15.54
N ASP A 59 0.53 -7.24 -16.64
CA ASP A 59 -0.35 -8.41 -16.75
C ASP A 59 0.45 -9.72 -16.59
N PHE A 60 1.64 -9.79 -17.21
CA PHE A 60 2.49 -10.98 -17.11
C PHE A 60 3.01 -11.18 -15.69
N ILE A 61 3.50 -10.10 -15.05
CA ILE A 61 3.96 -10.14 -13.67
C ILE A 61 2.81 -10.57 -12.75
N GLN A 62 1.61 -10.02 -12.89
CA GLN A 62 0.45 -10.40 -12.07
C GLN A 62 0.14 -11.91 -12.14
N LYS A 63 0.31 -12.55 -13.31
CA LYS A 63 0.08 -13.99 -13.50
C LYS A 63 1.09 -14.87 -12.78
N ILE A 64 2.33 -14.41 -12.69
CA ILE A 64 3.41 -15.15 -12.01
C ILE A 64 3.56 -14.71 -10.54
N GLN A 65 2.95 -13.59 -10.18
CA GLN A 65 3.10 -12.94 -8.89
C GLN A 65 2.78 -13.89 -7.74
N THR A 66 1.75 -14.71 -7.85
CA THR A 66 1.36 -15.64 -6.77
C THR A 66 2.46 -16.63 -6.37
N ASP A 67 3.36 -17.00 -7.29
CA ASP A 67 4.40 -18.00 -7.03
C ASP A 67 5.80 -17.39 -6.86
N TYR A 68 6.04 -16.16 -7.36
CA TYR A 68 7.34 -15.46 -7.24
C TYR A 68 7.33 -14.27 -6.30
N CYS A 69 6.17 -13.64 -6.06
CA CYS A 69 6.06 -12.94 -4.79
C CYS A 69 6.27 -13.98 -3.72
N PHE A 70 6.93 -13.53 -2.68
CA PHE A 70 7.01 -14.12 -1.36
C PHE A 70 5.58 -14.29 -0.77
N GLY A 71 4.66 -14.93 -1.48
CA GLY A 71 3.21 -14.99 -1.26
C GLY A 71 2.80 -16.16 -0.37
N LYS A 72 3.72 -16.61 0.48
CA LYS A 72 3.37 -17.15 1.79
C LYS A 72 3.99 -16.38 2.96
N ASN A 73 4.90 -15.42 2.75
CA ASN A 73 5.63 -14.79 3.87
C ASN A 73 6.03 -13.29 3.78
N ASN A 74 5.94 -12.55 2.66
CA ASN A 74 6.44 -11.16 2.61
C ASN A 74 5.54 -10.12 1.87
N ASN A 75 4.22 -10.27 1.82
CA ASN A 75 3.46 -9.13 2.33
C ASN A 75 3.46 -9.44 3.82
N SER A 76 4.33 -8.78 4.59
CA SER A 76 4.38 -9.03 6.03
C SER A 76 2.93 -9.08 6.54
N SER A 77 2.60 -10.04 7.41
CA SER A 77 1.28 -10.09 8.06
C SER A 77 0.83 -8.69 8.50
N GLU A 78 1.79 -7.85 8.88
CA GLU A 78 1.68 -6.41 9.14
C GLU A 78 1.02 -5.57 8.02
N GLU A 79 1.41 -5.68 6.75
CA GLU A 79 0.81 -4.88 5.64
C GLU A 79 -0.63 -5.29 5.34
N GLN A 80 -0.90 -6.60 5.32
CA GLN A 80 -2.27 -7.09 5.18
C GLN A 80 -3.13 -6.66 6.36
N LEU A 81 -2.56 -6.65 7.56
CA LEU A 81 -3.23 -6.20 8.77
C LEU A 81 -3.47 -4.69 8.75
N LYS A 82 -2.52 -3.88 8.28
CA LYS A 82 -2.68 -2.43 8.03
C LYS A 82 -3.83 -2.15 7.06
N LEU A 83 -3.92 -2.89 5.96
CA LEU A 83 -5.04 -2.77 5.01
C LEU A 83 -6.38 -3.16 5.65
N GLN A 84 -6.42 -4.24 6.44
CA GLN A 84 -7.65 -4.64 7.14
C GLN A 84 -8.09 -3.60 8.18
N VAL A 85 -7.15 -3.02 8.92
CA VAL A 85 -7.38 -1.94 9.88
C VAL A 85 -7.94 -0.71 9.16
N ALA A 86 -7.31 -0.28 8.07
CA ALA A 86 -7.79 0.85 7.26
C ALA A 86 -9.22 0.60 6.75
N ASN A 87 -9.48 -0.57 6.17
CA ASN A 87 -10.81 -0.92 5.66
C ASN A 87 -11.89 -0.92 6.75
N ALA A 88 -11.59 -1.50 7.93
CA ALA A 88 -12.50 -1.50 9.06
C ALA A 88 -12.77 -0.07 9.56
N PHE A 89 -11.74 0.78 9.62
CA PHE A 89 -11.86 2.19 10.00
C PHE A 89 -12.75 2.98 9.03
N TYR A 90 -12.46 2.92 7.72
CA TYR A 90 -13.23 3.64 6.71
C TYR A 90 -14.68 3.16 6.61
N SER A 91 -14.91 1.85 6.82
CA SER A 91 -16.27 1.27 6.83
C SER A 91 -17.01 1.50 8.15
N ARG A 92 -16.38 2.16 9.14
CA ARG A 92 -16.88 2.33 10.51
C ARG A 92 -17.27 1.01 11.19
N ASP A 93 -16.58 -0.08 10.85
CA ASP A 93 -16.79 -1.41 11.44
C ASP A 93 -16.03 -1.49 12.78
N VAL A 94 -16.69 -1.01 13.83
CA VAL A 94 -16.14 -0.89 15.18
C VAL A 94 -15.68 -2.24 15.74
N ASP A 95 -16.46 -3.30 15.51
CA ASP A 95 -16.20 -4.61 16.09
C ASP A 95 -15.02 -5.29 15.43
N LYS A 96 -14.94 -5.21 14.09
CA LYS A 96 -13.76 -5.69 13.36
C LYS A 96 -12.51 -4.91 13.74
N LEU A 97 -12.61 -3.60 13.89
CA LEU A 97 -11.46 -2.77 14.30
C LEU A 97 -10.96 -3.14 15.71
N LYS A 98 -11.86 -3.42 16.66
CA LYS A 98 -11.47 -3.93 17.99
C LYS A 98 -10.79 -5.30 17.93
N GLN A 99 -11.31 -6.21 17.11
CA GLN A 99 -10.69 -7.53 16.93
C GLN A 99 -9.28 -7.42 16.36
N LEU A 100 -9.10 -6.55 15.36
CA LEU A 100 -7.80 -6.27 14.75
C LEU A 100 -6.84 -5.60 15.75
N ASP A 101 -7.30 -4.60 16.51
CA ASP A 101 -6.50 -3.97 17.57
C ASP A 101 -6.05 -5.00 18.61
N PHE A 102 -6.96 -5.86 19.10
CA PHE A 102 -6.60 -6.92 20.04
C PHE A 102 -5.53 -7.86 19.49
N GLN A 103 -5.60 -8.25 18.21
CA GLN A 103 -4.57 -9.06 17.56
C GLN A 103 -3.24 -8.31 17.47
N ILE A 104 -3.27 -7.02 17.16
CA ILE A 104 -2.07 -6.17 17.05
C ILE A 104 -1.41 -5.98 18.42
N GLN A 105 -2.17 -5.68 19.46
CA GLN A 105 -1.64 -5.47 20.81
C GLN A 105 -0.93 -6.73 21.33
N ASN A 106 -1.52 -7.90 21.11
CA ASN A 106 -1.00 -9.18 21.58
C ASN A 106 0.02 -9.84 20.64
N GLY A 107 0.21 -9.31 19.43
CA GLY A 107 1.18 -9.80 18.45
C GLY A 107 2.59 -9.21 18.60
N SER A 108 3.54 -9.77 17.85
CA SER A 108 4.92 -9.25 17.74
C SER A 108 5.03 -8.19 16.65
N PHE A 109 4.35 -7.05 16.86
CA PHE A 109 4.33 -5.92 15.93
C PHE A 109 5.12 -4.72 16.46
N LYS A 110 5.60 -3.87 15.54
CA LYS A 110 6.27 -2.61 15.88
C LYS A 110 5.35 -1.72 16.72
N ALA A 111 5.94 -0.97 17.66
CA ALA A 111 5.22 -0.09 18.56
C ALA A 111 4.34 0.93 17.82
N ASP A 112 4.75 1.40 16.65
CA ASP A 112 3.98 2.36 15.85
C ASP A 112 2.64 1.78 15.37
N LEU A 113 2.62 0.53 14.89
CA LEU A 113 1.36 -0.12 14.48
C LEU A 113 0.43 -0.39 15.68
N LYS A 114 1.00 -0.77 16.83
CA LYS A 114 0.23 -0.93 18.07
C LYS A 114 -0.42 0.38 18.51
N ARG A 115 0.29 1.50 18.40
CA ARG A 115 -0.27 2.81 18.72
C ARG A 115 -1.33 3.23 17.71
N GLU A 116 -1.06 3.07 16.41
CA GLU A 116 -2.00 3.40 15.33
C GLU A 116 -3.35 2.70 15.53
N SER A 117 -3.35 1.37 15.64
CA SER A 117 -4.58 0.59 15.83
C SER A 117 -5.38 1.02 17.06
N ASN A 118 -4.70 1.27 18.19
CA ASN A 118 -5.37 1.72 19.40
C ASN A 118 -6.04 3.09 19.23
N VAL A 119 -5.37 4.04 18.58
CA VAL A 119 -5.92 5.37 18.30
C VAL A 119 -7.15 5.29 17.39
N LEU A 120 -7.10 4.46 16.35
CA LEU A 120 -8.22 4.29 15.40
C LEU A 120 -9.48 3.74 16.08
N VAL A 121 -9.34 2.82 17.04
CA VAL A 121 -10.48 2.32 17.84
C VAL A 121 -11.17 3.46 18.62
N HIS A 122 -10.40 4.35 19.24
CA HIS A 122 -10.96 5.47 19.99
C HIS A 122 -11.62 6.51 19.09
N ILE A 123 -11.06 6.75 17.91
CA ILE A 123 -11.63 7.65 16.90
C ILE A 123 -12.97 7.12 16.40
N VAL A 124 -13.04 5.85 15.97
CA VAL A 124 -14.27 5.30 15.38
C VAL A 124 -15.42 5.22 16.40
N GLN A 125 -15.09 5.06 17.68
CA GLN A 125 -16.06 5.06 18.78
C GLN A 125 -16.54 6.46 19.19
N LYS A 126 -16.07 7.52 18.51
CA LYS A 126 -16.32 8.93 18.89
C LYS A 126 -15.93 9.24 20.35
N ASN A 127 -14.99 8.49 20.90
CA ASN A 127 -14.48 8.62 22.26
C ASN A 127 -13.12 9.33 22.27
N VAL A 128 -12.90 10.26 21.34
CA VAL A 128 -11.64 11.00 21.20
C VAL A 128 -11.30 11.75 22.50
N SER A 129 -12.32 12.21 23.24
CA SER A 129 -12.19 12.84 24.56
C SER A 129 -11.65 11.92 25.66
N LYS A 130 -11.66 10.60 25.46
CA LYS A 130 -11.08 9.60 26.39
C LYS A 130 -9.61 9.28 26.09
N ILE A 131 -9.05 9.77 24.98
CA ILE A 131 -7.63 9.63 24.70
C ILE A 131 -6.87 10.54 25.68
N SER A 132 -5.98 9.96 26.50
CA SER A 132 -5.24 10.77 27.47
C SER A 132 -4.34 11.79 26.75
N PRO A 133 -4.18 13.01 27.29
CA PRO A 133 -3.29 14.02 26.71
C PRO A 133 -1.86 13.52 26.50
N LYS A 134 -1.37 12.64 27.39
CA LYS A 134 -0.06 12.00 27.28
C LYS A 134 0.04 11.06 26.08
N VAL A 135 -0.96 10.23 25.82
CA VAL A 135 -1.00 9.34 24.64
C VAL A 135 -1.09 10.14 23.35
N LYS A 136 -1.91 11.19 23.35
CA LYS A 136 -1.99 12.16 22.25
C LYS A 136 -0.59 12.75 21.98
N GLN A 137 0.08 13.25 23.01
CA GLN A 137 1.40 13.87 22.92
C GLN A 137 2.53 12.91 22.51
N GLU A 138 2.56 11.67 23.02
CA GLU A 138 3.55 10.67 22.63
C GLU A 138 3.36 10.20 21.17
N TYR A 139 2.11 10.07 20.73
CA TYR A 139 1.78 9.79 19.33
C TYR A 139 2.23 10.94 18.43
N PHE A 140 1.99 12.18 18.86
CA PHE A 140 2.46 13.39 18.19
C PHE A 140 3.97 13.44 18.04
N ILE A 141 4.69 13.23 19.13
CA ILE A 141 6.14 13.22 19.14
C ILE A 141 6.63 12.17 18.13
N ASN A 142 6.10 10.94 18.12
CA ASN A 142 6.54 9.90 17.19
C ASN A 142 6.17 10.14 15.70
N LEU A 143 5.08 10.84 15.44
CA LEU A 143 4.68 11.23 14.07
C LEU A 143 5.58 12.33 13.51
N PHE A 144 5.90 13.34 14.33
CA PHE A 144 6.48 14.61 13.86
C PHE A 144 7.93 14.86 14.27
N THR A 145 8.55 14.02 15.12
CA THR A 145 9.99 14.13 15.44
C THR A 145 10.90 13.71 14.30
N VAL A 146 10.41 12.91 13.34
CA VAL A 146 11.17 12.60 12.13
C VAL A 146 11.06 13.81 11.19
N ASN A 147 12.18 14.48 10.94
CA ASN A 147 12.26 15.51 9.90
C ASN A 147 11.73 14.92 8.58
N ASN A 148 10.79 15.62 7.94
CA ASN A 148 10.15 15.25 6.68
C ASN A 148 9.10 14.12 6.72
N TRP A 149 8.31 13.99 7.79
CA TRP A 149 7.16 13.06 7.86
C TRP A 149 6.24 13.11 6.61
N PHE A 150 6.13 14.26 5.95
CA PHE A 150 5.35 14.48 4.74
C PHE A 150 5.92 13.81 3.48
N ASN A 151 7.12 13.23 3.56
CA ASN A 151 7.75 12.44 2.50
C ASN A 151 7.64 10.93 2.75
N ASP A 152 7.12 10.51 3.90
CA ASP A 152 6.92 9.11 4.25
C ASP A 152 5.43 8.76 4.12
N VAL A 153 5.09 7.93 3.13
CA VAL A 153 3.69 7.57 2.83
C VAL A 153 2.98 6.91 4.01
N ASP A 154 3.69 6.15 4.85
CA ASP A 154 3.09 5.52 6.03
C ASP A 154 2.75 6.58 7.08
N LYS A 155 3.63 7.57 7.27
CA LYS A 155 3.37 8.71 8.18
C LYS A 155 2.26 9.62 7.65
N VAL A 156 2.18 9.83 6.33
CA VAL A 156 1.08 10.61 5.70
C VAL A 156 -0.25 9.89 5.86
N ARG A 157 -0.30 8.58 5.62
CA ARG A 157 -1.51 7.77 5.87
C ARG A 157 -1.92 7.84 7.34
N LEU A 158 -0.95 7.74 8.25
CA LEU A 158 -1.18 7.79 9.68
C LEU A 158 -1.76 9.15 10.12
N PHE A 159 -1.18 10.25 9.63
CA PHE A 159 -1.73 11.59 9.81
C PHE A 159 -3.14 11.71 9.23
N SER A 160 -3.36 11.20 8.02
CA SER A 160 -4.67 11.22 7.36
C SER A 160 -5.77 10.56 8.16
N ASN A 161 -5.46 9.43 8.80
CA ASN A 161 -6.44 8.69 9.60
C ASN A 161 -6.70 9.36 10.97
N THR A 162 -5.81 10.24 11.43
CA THR A 162 -5.86 10.85 12.77
C THR A 162 -6.03 12.35 12.78
N MET A 163 -6.19 12.99 11.61
CA MET A 163 -6.27 14.46 11.50
C MET A 163 -7.45 15.11 12.24
N ASN A 164 -8.47 14.34 12.64
CA ASN A 164 -9.59 14.86 13.42
C ASN A 164 -9.25 15.18 14.88
N ILE A 165 -8.09 14.72 15.39
CA ILE A 165 -7.67 14.97 16.79
C ILE A 165 -7.03 16.35 16.98
N PHE A 166 -6.66 17.01 15.88
CA PHE A 166 -5.99 18.32 15.87
C PHE A 166 -7.02 19.43 15.88
N ASP A 167 -6.71 20.54 16.53
CA ASP A 167 -7.49 21.76 16.33
C ASP A 167 -7.24 22.35 14.93
N ASP A 168 -7.98 23.40 14.59
CA ASP A 168 -7.89 24.00 13.25
C ASP A 168 -6.52 24.66 13.00
N GLU A 169 -5.89 25.24 14.01
CA GLU A 169 -4.59 25.91 13.86
C GLU A 169 -3.49 24.87 13.58
N GLU A 170 -3.43 23.82 14.40
CA GLU A 170 -2.52 22.69 14.23
C GLU A 170 -2.71 22.03 12.85
N LEU A 171 -3.96 21.75 12.47
CA LEU A 171 -4.29 21.07 11.22
C LEU A 171 -3.90 21.89 10.00
N ASN A 172 -4.21 23.19 10.01
CA ASN A 172 -3.85 24.12 8.93
C ASN A 172 -2.34 24.22 8.74
N LEU A 173 -1.58 24.29 9.84
CA LEU A 173 -0.12 24.35 9.80
C LEU A 173 0.48 23.09 9.16
N LEU A 174 0.00 21.91 9.58
CA LEU A 174 0.50 20.63 9.09
C LEU A 174 0.16 20.37 7.62
N ILE A 175 -1.07 20.66 7.20
CA ILE A 175 -1.49 20.55 5.79
C ILE A 175 -0.73 21.53 4.92
N SER A 176 -0.53 22.76 5.40
CA SER A 176 0.27 23.76 4.68
C SER A 176 1.71 23.30 4.48
N LYS A 177 2.31 22.64 5.48
CA LYS A 177 3.66 22.06 5.36
C LYS A 177 3.66 20.88 4.38
N PHE A 178 2.67 19.99 4.47
CA PHE A 178 2.50 18.84 3.58
C PHE A 178 2.40 19.26 2.10
N LEU A 179 1.52 20.23 1.78
CA LEU A 179 1.33 20.74 0.43
C LEU A 179 2.59 21.39 -0.16
N ARG A 180 3.37 22.10 0.66
CA ARG A 180 4.57 22.82 0.18
C ARG A 180 5.81 21.94 0.02
N GLN A 181 5.93 20.88 0.82
CA GLN A 181 7.22 20.19 1.00
C GLN A 181 7.17 18.70 0.64
N SER A 182 5.98 18.13 0.42
CA SER A 182 5.87 16.71 0.10
C SER A 182 6.36 16.40 -1.32
N ILE A 183 7.36 15.53 -1.41
CA ILE A 183 7.85 14.99 -2.68
C ILE A 183 6.86 14.00 -3.31
N LEU A 184 5.86 13.53 -2.55
CA LEU A 184 4.89 12.54 -3.03
C LEU A 184 4.09 13.07 -4.22
N PHE A 185 3.82 14.37 -4.27
CA PHE A 185 3.13 15.00 -5.40
C PHE A 185 3.98 15.13 -6.67
N VAL A 186 5.30 14.99 -6.56
CA VAL A 186 6.24 15.16 -7.69
C VAL A 186 6.75 13.80 -8.18
N ASN A 187 7.14 12.94 -7.24
CA ASN A 187 7.84 11.68 -7.52
C ASN A 187 7.10 10.45 -7.00
N GLY A 188 5.91 10.62 -6.41
CA GLY A 188 5.16 9.51 -5.82
C GLY A 188 4.66 8.53 -6.89
N ASN A 189 4.70 7.24 -6.56
CA ASN A 189 3.99 6.23 -7.33
C ASN A 189 2.46 6.38 -7.16
N VAL A 190 1.68 5.60 -7.93
CA VAL A 190 0.20 5.69 -7.92
C VAL A 190 -0.37 5.54 -6.51
N TYR A 191 0.12 4.57 -5.73
CA TYR A 191 -0.35 4.33 -4.37
C TYR A 191 -0.01 5.50 -3.42
N GLU A 192 1.18 6.07 -3.54
CA GLU A 192 1.58 7.23 -2.74
C GLU A 192 0.74 8.48 -3.05
N LEU A 193 0.43 8.69 -4.34
CA LEU A 193 -0.44 9.77 -4.80
C LEU A 193 -1.89 9.60 -4.31
N GLU A 194 -2.41 8.38 -4.27
CA GLU A 194 -3.74 8.08 -3.71
C GLU A 194 -3.82 8.45 -2.23
N ILE A 195 -2.81 8.05 -1.43
CA ILE A 195 -2.74 8.39 -0.01
C ILE A 195 -2.63 9.91 0.19
N ALA A 196 -1.76 10.57 -0.58
CA ALA A 196 -1.58 12.02 -0.50
C ALA A 196 -2.88 12.77 -0.86
N SER A 197 -3.55 12.37 -1.94
CA SER A 197 -4.81 12.97 -2.38
C SER A 197 -5.95 12.71 -1.39
N GLY A 198 -6.06 11.48 -0.88
CA GLY A 198 -7.04 11.11 0.14
C GLY A 198 -6.87 11.92 1.44
N THR A 199 -5.63 12.23 1.80
CA THR A 199 -5.33 13.13 2.94
C THR A 199 -5.94 14.51 2.74
N LEU A 200 -5.81 15.11 1.55
CA LEU A 200 -6.39 16.42 1.26
C LEU A 200 -7.92 16.38 1.24
N VAL A 201 -8.51 15.29 0.71
CA VAL A 201 -9.97 15.09 0.74
C VAL A 201 -10.49 15.00 2.17
N ASN A 202 -9.84 14.22 3.03
CA ASN A 202 -10.20 14.10 4.44
C ASN A 202 -10.11 15.46 5.17
N TYR A 203 -9.08 16.25 4.87
CA TYR A 203 -8.93 17.58 5.43
C TYR A 203 -10.08 18.51 5.01
N LEU A 204 -10.42 18.56 3.72
CA LEU A 204 -11.53 19.37 3.22
C LEU A 204 -12.87 18.95 3.86
N TYR A 205 -13.09 17.65 4.00
CA TYR A 205 -14.27 17.12 4.68
C TYR A 205 -14.35 17.60 6.14
N LEU A 206 -13.23 17.57 6.88
CA LEU A 206 -13.20 18.04 8.26
C LEU A 206 -13.44 19.54 8.39
N CYS A 207 -12.82 20.36 7.52
CA CYS A 207 -13.08 21.80 7.48
C CYS A 207 -14.57 22.09 7.25
N TYR A 208 -15.21 21.33 6.36
CA TYR A 208 -16.64 21.45 6.11
C TYR A 208 -17.49 21.03 7.32
N SER A 209 -17.19 19.88 7.93
CA SER A 209 -17.97 19.38 9.06
C SER A 209 -17.89 20.29 10.28
N ARG A 210 -16.70 20.82 10.60
CA ARG A 210 -16.51 21.72 11.75
C ARG A 210 -17.28 23.03 11.60
N ARG A 211 -17.31 23.59 10.38
CA ARG A 211 -18.14 24.77 10.08
C ARG A 211 -19.63 24.54 10.28
N ILE A 212 -20.15 23.33 10.05
CA ILE A 212 -21.56 23.02 10.29
C ILE A 212 -21.85 22.98 11.80
N ASP A 213 -20.94 22.41 12.59
CA ASP A 213 -21.10 22.28 14.03
C ASP A 213 -21.01 23.63 14.75
N GLU A 214 -20.25 24.60 14.24
CA GLU A 214 -20.22 25.99 14.76
C GLU A 214 -21.53 26.78 14.55
N ASN A 215 -22.37 26.34 13.61
CA ASN A 215 -23.62 27.03 13.25
C ASN A 215 -24.88 26.40 13.86
N ASN A 216 -24.73 25.42 14.77
CA ASN A 216 -25.81 24.77 15.52
C ASN A 216 -25.62 24.97 17.03
#